data_AF-A0A699RET2-F1
#
_entry.id   AF-A0A699RET2-F1
#
_cell.length_a   1.000
_cell.length_b   1.000
_cell.length_c   1.000
_cell.angle_alpha   90.00
_cell.angle_beta   90.00
_cell.angle_gamma   90.00
#
_symmetry.space_group_name_H-M   'P 1'
#
loop_
_entity.id
_entity.type
_entity.pdbx_description
1 polymer ?
#
loop_
_entity_poly.entity_id
_entity_poly.type
_entity_poly.pdbx_seq_one_letter_code
_entity_poly.pdbx_strand_id
1 'polypeptide(L)'
;MREKLAIPEAEWPRAIKELCALNHIEEAAVLSTCNRMEIYVVALSQHRGVKEVTEWMSKTGGISVAEISEHRQILAQVKQVAKISQGVAGFGRNISGLFKHAIMVGKRVRTETKIAEGAVSVSSAAVELALMKLPQSAHTTARVLLIGA
;
A
#
# COMPACT_ATOMS: atom_id res chain seq x y z
N MET A 1 -7.58 -12.35 4.77
CA MET A 1 -7.08 -12.13 3.40
C MET A 1 -5.89 -11.17 3.35
N ARG A 2 -5.97 -9.95 3.92
CA ARG A 2 -4.90 -8.94 3.81
C ARG A 2 -3.53 -9.41 4.31
N GLU A 3 -3.49 -10.11 5.45
CA GLU A 3 -2.24 -10.68 5.98
C GLU A 3 -1.60 -11.70 5.04
N LYS A 4 -2.39 -12.47 4.28
CA LYS A 4 -1.89 -13.44 3.29
C LYS A 4 -1.30 -12.76 2.04
N LEU A 5 -1.68 -11.51 1.78
CA LEU A 5 -1.19 -10.71 0.65
C LEU A 5 -0.20 -9.62 1.10
N ALA A 6 0.03 -9.49 2.40
CA ALA A 6 0.98 -8.53 2.95
C ALA A 6 2.40 -9.00 2.61
N ILE A 7 3.18 -8.12 2.00
CA ILE A 7 4.57 -8.39 1.66
C ILE A 7 5.44 -7.64 2.68
N PRO A 8 6.22 -8.35 3.52
CA PRO A 8 7.15 -7.73 4.44
C PRO A 8 8.12 -6.80 3.70
N GLU A 9 8.56 -5.72 4.33
CA GLU A 9 9.48 -4.75 3.72
C GLU A 9 10.77 -5.39 3.20
N ALA A 10 11.28 -6.39 3.93
CA ALA A 10 12.45 -7.17 3.52
C ALA A 10 12.27 -7.92 2.19
N GLU A 11 11.03 -8.23 1.81
CA GLU A 11 10.69 -8.93 0.56
C GLU A 11 10.34 -8.00 -0.60
N TRP A 12 10.22 -6.69 -0.38
CA TRP A 12 9.88 -5.73 -1.44
C TRP A 12 10.84 -5.78 -2.64
N PRO A 13 12.17 -5.85 -2.48
CA PRO A 13 13.08 -5.96 -3.62
C PRO A 13 12.84 -7.20 -4.47
N ARG A 14 12.51 -8.34 -3.82
CA ARG A 14 12.17 -9.58 -4.50
C ARG A 14 10.86 -9.43 -5.28
N ALA A 15 9.80 -8.93 -4.63
CA ALA A 15 8.50 -8.74 -5.24
C ALA A 15 8.56 -7.78 -6.45
N ILE A 16 9.27 -6.65 -6.32
CA ILE A 16 9.45 -5.69 -7.42
C ILE A 16 10.20 -6.34 -8.58
N LYS A 17 11.27 -7.10 -8.30
CA LYS A 17 12.04 -7.82 -9.34
C LYS A 17 11.18 -8.85 -10.08
N GLU A 18 10.35 -9.60 -9.38
CA GLU A 18 9.44 -10.57 -9.98
C GLU A 18 8.36 -9.90 -10.84
N LEU A 19 7.79 -8.79 -10.36
CA LEU A 19 6.79 -8.02 -11.10
C LEU A 19 7.37 -7.41 -12.38
N CYS A 20 8.56 -6.80 -12.32
CA CYS A 20 9.25 -6.27 -13.49
C CYS A 20 9.76 -7.35 -14.47
N ALA A 21 9.74 -8.63 -14.09
CA ALA A 21 10.05 -9.74 -14.99
C ALA A 21 8.84 -10.20 -15.81
N LEU A 22 7.64 -9.68 -15.52
CA LEU A 22 6.43 -9.95 -16.29
C LEU A 22 6.45 -9.21 -17.63
N ASN A 23 5.88 -9.83 -18.67
CA ASN A 23 6.05 -9.36 -20.05
C ASN A 23 5.48 -7.96 -20.29
N HIS A 24 4.49 -7.54 -19.52
CA HIS A 24 3.80 -6.28 -19.73
C HIS A 24 4.12 -5.24 -18.66
N ILE A 25 5.08 -5.47 -17.77
CA ILE A 25 5.38 -4.58 -16.63
C ILE A 25 6.79 -3.99 -16.78
N GLU A 26 6.88 -2.66 -16.86
CA GLU A 26 8.15 -1.92 -16.98
C GLU A 26 8.71 -1.50 -15.62
N GLU A 27 7.83 -1.04 -14.72
CA GLU A 27 8.19 -0.60 -13.37
C GLU A 27 7.17 -1.13 -12.37
N ALA A 28 7.61 -1.40 -11.14
CA ALA A 28 6.73 -1.77 -10.03
C ALA A 28 7.12 -1.07 -8.72
N ALA A 29 6.14 -0.80 -7.87
CA ALA A 29 6.32 -0.47 -6.46
C ALA A 29 5.28 -1.17 -5.60
N VAL A 30 5.70 -1.52 -4.39
CA VAL A 30 4.86 -2.13 -3.37
C VAL A 30 4.69 -1.12 -2.24
N LEU A 31 3.46 -0.92 -1.79
CA LEU A 31 3.13 -0.16 -0.58
C LEU A 31 2.31 -1.07 0.34
N SER A 32 2.95 -1.57 1.40
CA SER A 32 2.29 -2.35 2.44
C SER A 32 2.25 -1.58 3.74
N THR A 33 1.06 -1.44 4.32
CA THR A 33 0.81 -0.85 5.64
C THR A 33 -0.20 -1.71 6.40
N CYS A 34 -0.42 -1.43 7.68
CA CYS A 34 -1.47 -2.07 8.47
C CYS A 34 -2.88 -1.92 7.86
N ASN A 35 -3.13 -0.87 7.08
CA ASN A 35 -4.44 -0.52 6.55
C ASN A 35 -4.63 -0.80 5.05
N ARG A 36 -3.54 -0.94 4.29
CA ARG A 36 -3.59 -1.09 2.83
C ARG A 36 -2.37 -1.86 2.30
N MET A 37 -2.60 -2.69 1.30
CA MET A 37 -1.58 -3.30 0.46
C MET A 37 -1.87 -2.86 -0.97
N GLU A 38 -0.93 -2.19 -1.61
CA GLU A 38 -1.07 -1.61 -2.93
C GLU A 38 0.15 -1.97 -3.79
N ILE A 39 -0.10 -2.33 -5.05
CA ILE A 39 0.94 -2.58 -6.05
C ILE A 39 0.72 -1.60 -7.20
N TYR A 40 1.70 -0.74 -7.41
CA TYR A 40 1.73 0.22 -8.50
C TYR A 40 2.60 -0.34 -9.61
N VAL A 41 2.11 -0.33 -10.84
CA VAL A 41 2.89 -0.79 -12.00
C VAL A 41 2.77 0.17 -13.17
N VAL A 42 3.86 0.31 -13.93
CA VAL A 42 3.82 0.86 -15.28
C VAL A 42 3.68 -0.34 -16.21
N ALA A 43 2.52 -0.49 -16.86
CA ALA A 43 2.30 -1.61 -17.76
C ALA A 43 2.16 -1.17 -19.22
N LEU A 44 2.66 -1.94 -20.18
CA LEU A 44 2.49 -1.67 -21.62
C LEU A 44 1.03 -1.80 -22.09
N SER A 45 0.22 -2.54 -21.33
CA SER A 45 -1.19 -2.77 -21.62
C SER A 45 -1.97 -2.92 -20.31
N GLN A 46 -3.02 -2.13 -20.14
CA GLN A 46 -3.78 -2.11 -18.89
C GLN A 46 -4.41 -3.47 -18.59
N HIS A 47 -5.14 -4.04 -19.56
CA HIS A 47 -5.81 -5.33 -19.36
C HIS A 47 -4.81 -6.46 -19.08
N ARG A 48 -3.70 -6.50 -19.82
CA ARG A 48 -2.69 -7.56 -19.65
C ARG A 48 -1.88 -7.38 -18.37
N GLY A 49 -1.47 -6.16 -18.05
CA GLY A 49 -0.76 -5.85 -16.81
C GLY A 49 -1.59 -6.16 -15.55
N VAL A 50 -2.87 -5.77 -15.53
CA VAL A 50 -3.77 -6.13 -14.42
C VAL A 50 -3.88 -7.64 -14.28
N LYS A 51 -4.04 -8.37 -15.39
CA LYS A 51 -4.11 -9.84 -15.38
C LYS A 51 -2.84 -10.46 -14.81
N GLU A 52 -1.66 -10.08 -15.31
CA GLU A 52 -0.37 -10.64 -14.86
C GLU A 52 -0.09 -10.33 -13.38
N VAL A 53 -0.40 -9.11 -12.91
CA VAL A 53 -0.26 -8.75 -11.49
C VAL A 53 -1.23 -9.58 -10.63
N THR A 54 -2.47 -9.77 -11.07
CA THR A 54 -3.47 -10.55 -10.32
C THR A 54 -3.08 -12.02 -10.22
N GLU A 55 -2.57 -12.60 -11.31
CA GLU A 55 -2.06 -13.97 -11.35
C GLU A 55 -0.83 -14.13 -10.45
N TRP A 56 0.09 -13.16 -10.48
CA TRP A 56 1.24 -13.12 -9.59
C TRP A 56 0.81 -13.05 -8.11
N MET A 57 -0.15 -12.18 -7.77
CA MET A 57 -0.68 -12.07 -6.40
C MET A 57 -1.35 -13.37 -5.94
N SER A 58 -2.09 -14.03 -6.84
CA SER A 58 -2.74 -15.32 -6.57
C SER A 58 -1.71 -16.38 -6.22
N LYS A 59 -0.63 -16.48 -7.01
CA LYS A 59 0.48 -17.41 -6.79
C LYS A 59 1.23 -17.12 -5.49
N THR A 60 1.56 -15.86 -5.22
CA THR A 60 2.35 -15.46 -4.05
C THR A 60 1.56 -15.58 -2.74
N GLY A 61 0.28 -15.19 -2.74
CA GLY A 61 -0.57 -15.20 -1.54
C GLY A 61 -1.34 -16.50 -1.30
N GLY A 62 -1.29 -17.44 -2.24
CA GLY A 62 -2.05 -18.71 -2.15
C GLY A 62 -3.56 -18.51 -2.12
N ILE A 63 -4.06 -17.45 -2.78
CA ILE A 63 -5.48 -17.08 -2.83
C ILE A 63 -5.93 -17.11 -4.29
N SER A 64 -7.16 -17.54 -4.57
CA SER A 64 -7.65 -17.62 -5.95
C SER A 64 -7.83 -16.23 -6.58
N VAL A 65 -7.66 -16.13 -7.90
CA VAL A 65 -7.93 -14.89 -8.66
C VAL A 65 -9.37 -14.39 -8.46
N ALA A 66 -10.34 -15.29 -8.33
CA ALA A 66 -11.74 -14.95 -8.08
C ALA A 66 -11.90 -14.23 -6.73
N GLU A 67 -11.32 -14.79 -5.67
CA GLU A 67 -11.36 -14.19 -4.34
C GLU A 67 -10.66 -12.82 -4.33
N ILE A 68 -9.51 -12.69 -4.99
CA ILE A 68 -8.80 -11.39 -5.11
C ILE A 68 -9.68 -10.36 -5.84
N SER A 69 -10.39 -10.78 -6.90
CA SER A 69 -11.23 -9.92 -7.74
C SER A 69 -12.47 -9.37 -7.02
N GLU A 70 -13.04 -10.13 -6.09
CA GLU A 70 -14.16 -9.69 -5.25
C GLU A 70 -13.73 -8.57 -4.28
N HIS A 71 -12.46 -8.55 -3.88
CA HIS A 71 -11.90 -7.52 -3.02
C HIS A 71 -11.26 -6.40 -3.84
N ARG A 72 -12.08 -5.64 -4.59
CA ARG A 72 -11.65 -4.49 -5.43
C ARG A 72 -10.67 -3.54 -4.75
N GLN A 73 -10.74 -3.32 -3.43
CA GLN A 73 -9.80 -2.44 -2.71
C GLN A 73 -8.34 -2.92 -2.75
N ILE A 74 -8.09 -4.21 -2.97
CA ILE A 74 -6.75 -4.80 -3.13
C ILE A 74 -6.25 -4.64 -4.58
N LEU A 75 -7.18 -4.60 -5.54
CA LEU A 75 -6.93 -4.48 -6.98
C LEU A 75 -6.94 -3.04 -7.52
N ALA A 76 -7.53 -2.10 -6.78
CA ALA A 76 -7.91 -0.77 -7.27
C ALA A 76 -6.74 0.19 -7.56
N GLN A 77 -5.47 -0.23 -7.43
CA GLN A 77 -4.34 0.69 -7.61
C GLN A 77 -3.23 0.20 -8.54
N VAL A 78 -3.59 -0.60 -9.55
CA VAL A 78 -2.82 -0.62 -10.80
C VAL A 78 -3.04 0.72 -11.51
N LYS A 79 -2.30 1.77 -11.12
CA LYS A 79 -2.30 3.06 -11.81
C LYS A 79 -1.46 2.97 -13.08
N GLN A 80 -2.15 2.87 -14.21
CA GLN A 80 -1.55 2.78 -15.54
C GLN A 80 -0.95 4.13 -16.00
N VAL A 81 0.35 4.18 -16.35
CA VAL A 81 1.04 5.38 -16.90
C VAL A 81 1.44 5.18 -18.38
N ALA A 82 0.64 4.45 -19.16
CA ALA A 82 1.16 3.81 -20.36
C ALA A 82 1.02 4.56 -21.69
N LYS A 83 0.28 5.67 -21.77
CA LYS A 83 -0.08 6.22 -23.10
C LYS A 83 0.18 7.71 -23.31
N ILE A 84 0.49 8.49 -22.29
CA ILE A 84 0.77 9.92 -22.44
C ILE A 84 2.25 10.18 -22.79
N SER A 85 3.10 9.16 -22.67
CA SER A 85 4.56 9.33 -22.52
C SER A 85 5.40 8.90 -23.72
N GLN A 86 4.78 8.31 -24.75
CA GLN A 86 5.49 7.94 -25.98
C GLN A 86 5.90 9.21 -26.73
N GLY A 87 7.09 9.74 -26.42
CA GLY A 87 7.67 10.91 -27.10
C GLY A 87 8.58 11.80 -26.24
N VAL A 88 8.65 11.60 -24.92
CA VAL A 88 9.47 12.45 -24.03
C VAL A 88 10.73 11.71 -23.58
N ALA A 89 11.90 12.19 -24.01
CA ALA A 89 13.19 11.68 -23.55
C ALA A 89 13.38 11.93 -22.04
N GLY A 90 13.57 10.87 -21.24
CA GLY A 90 13.79 10.95 -19.79
C GLY A 90 12.88 10.06 -18.92
N PHE A 91 11.95 9.31 -19.52
CA PHE A 91 10.83 8.60 -18.87
C PHE A 91 11.20 7.28 -18.12
N GLY A 92 12.47 7.04 -17.75
CA GLY A 92 12.90 5.78 -17.13
C GLY A 92 12.79 5.70 -15.60
N ARG A 93 12.00 6.58 -14.94
CA ARG A 93 11.93 6.71 -13.46
C ARG A 93 10.55 7.15 -12.97
N ASN A 94 9.48 6.62 -13.54
CA ASN A 94 8.12 7.14 -13.32
C ASN A 94 7.64 6.92 -11.88
N ILE A 95 7.76 5.69 -11.40
CA ILE A 95 7.31 5.32 -10.07
C ILE A 95 8.19 5.98 -9.01
N SER A 96 9.51 5.97 -9.17
CA SER A 96 10.43 6.59 -8.20
C SER A 96 10.19 8.11 -8.07
N GLY A 97 9.99 8.82 -9.18
CA GLY A 97 9.66 10.24 -9.19
C GLY A 97 8.31 10.53 -8.53
N LEU A 98 7.28 9.73 -8.86
CA LEU A 98 5.95 9.83 -8.27
C LEU A 98 5.98 9.66 -6.75
N PHE A 99 6.66 8.63 -6.24
CA PHE A 99 6.75 8.38 -4.80
C PHE A 99 7.48 9.50 -4.06
N LYS A 100 8.60 10.00 -4.62
CA LYS A 100 9.31 11.16 -4.05
C LYS A 100 8.41 12.39 -3.96
N HIS A 101 7.65 12.67 -5.02
CA HIS A 101 6.72 13.79 -5.05
C HIS A 101 5.56 13.60 -4.07
N ALA A 102 4.98 12.40 -4.00
CA ALA A 102 3.91 12.06 -3.06
C ALA A 102 4.35 12.21 -1.60
N ILE A 103 5.57 11.78 -1.25
CA ILE A 103 6.14 11.99 0.09
C ILE A 103 6.33 13.47 0.38
N MET A 104 6.86 14.24 -0.57
CA MET A 104 7.04 15.68 -0.41
C MET A 104 5.71 16.38 -0.15
N VAL A 105 4.69 16.11 -0.97
CA VAL A 105 3.34 16.66 -0.82
C VAL A 105 2.72 16.22 0.51
N GLY A 106 2.84 14.94 0.88
CA GLY A 106 2.32 14.43 2.15
C GLY A 106 2.96 15.09 3.37
N LYS A 107 4.27 15.33 3.35
CA LYS A 107 4.98 16.10 4.38
C LYS A 107 4.45 17.53 4.44
N ARG A 108 4.34 18.19 3.29
CA ARG A 108 3.86 19.56 3.20
C ARG A 108 2.44 19.72 3.73
N VAL A 109 1.52 18.84 3.33
CA VAL A 109 0.14 18.81 3.83
C VAL A 109 0.09 18.61 5.35
N ARG A 110 0.93 17.73 5.92
CA ARG A 110 0.98 17.55 7.39
C ARG A 110 1.51 18.76 8.14
N THR A 111 2.42 19.53 7.53
CA THR A 111 3.00 20.73 8.17
C THR A 111 2.12 21.97 7.98
N GLU A 112 1.50 22.11 6.81
CA GLU A 112 0.73 23.30 6.42
C GLU A 112 -0.77 23.19 6.74
N THR A 113 -1.25 22.01 7.15
CA THR A 113 -2.66 21.80 7.49
C THR A 113 -2.79 21.08 8.83
N LYS A 114 -3.97 21.22 9.44
CA LYS A 114 -4.35 20.54 10.70
C LYS A 114 -4.80 19.10 10.49
N ILE A 115 -4.52 18.48 9.34
CA ILE A 115 -4.99 17.12 9.03
C ILE A 115 -4.40 16.05 9.96
N ALA A 116 -3.31 16.37 10.66
CA ALA A 116 -2.67 15.52 11.66
C ALA A 116 -3.11 15.83 13.11
N GLU A 117 -3.96 16.84 13.34
CA GLU A 117 -4.53 17.12 14.67
C GLU A 117 -5.69 16.15 14.98
N GLY A 118 -5.66 15.48 16.13
CA GLY A 118 -6.70 14.52 16.58
C GLY A 118 -6.31 13.03 16.49
N ALA A 119 -7.21 12.12 16.86
CA ALA A 119 -7.00 10.68 16.82
C ALA A 119 -7.12 10.10 15.40
N VAL A 120 -6.12 10.38 14.56
CA VAL A 120 -6.10 9.96 13.14
C VAL A 120 -5.20 8.74 12.87
N SER A 121 -4.71 8.06 13.91
CA SER A 121 -3.81 6.91 13.79
C SER A 121 -4.39 5.62 14.39
N VAL A 122 -3.86 4.47 13.98
CA VAL A 122 -4.24 3.17 14.56
C VAL A 122 -3.92 3.14 16.07
N SER A 123 -2.78 3.69 16.48
CA SER A 123 -2.39 3.75 17.90
C SER A 123 -3.32 4.64 18.73
N SER A 124 -3.71 5.81 18.20
CA SER A 124 -4.67 6.69 18.90
C SER A 124 -6.06 6.05 18.98
N ALA A 125 -6.53 5.41 17.91
CA ALA A 125 -7.79 4.67 17.91
C ALA A 125 -7.77 3.49 18.89
N ALA A 126 -6.63 2.81 19.05
CA ALA A 126 -6.47 1.73 20.03
C ALA A 126 -6.60 2.24 21.48
N VAL A 127 -6.01 3.41 21.79
CA VAL A 127 -6.14 4.06 23.09
C VAL A 127 -7.59 4.50 23.34
N GLU A 128 -8.23 5.15 22.38
CA GLU A 128 -9.64 5.56 22.50
C GLU A 128 -10.56 4.35 22.71
N LEU A 129 -10.36 3.29 21.95
CA LEU A 129 -11.13 2.05 22.11
C LEU A 129 -10.94 1.44 23.50
N ALA A 130 -9.71 1.45 24.03
CA ALA A 130 -9.44 0.97 25.39
C ALA A 130 -10.19 1.81 26.43
N LEU A 131 -10.19 3.15 26.29
CA LEU A 131 -10.93 4.04 27.19
C LEU A 131 -12.45 3.87 27.08
N MET A 132 -12.98 3.58 25.90
CA MET A 132 -14.41 3.28 25.71
C MET A 132 -14.83 1.95 26.35
N LYS A 133 -13.93 0.97 26.40
CA LYS A 133 -14.23 -0.38 26.94
C LYS A 133 -13.96 -0.51 28.44
N LEU A 134 -13.05 0.30 28.99
CA LEU A 134 -12.77 0.31 30.42
C LEU A 134 -13.77 1.20 31.17
N PRO A 135 -14.14 0.84 32.42
CA PRO A 135 -14.87 1.74 33.30
C PRO A 135 -14.09 3.05 33.49
N GLN A 136 -14.80 4.19 33.56
CA GLN A 136 -14.15 5.51 33.74
C GLN A 136 -13.27 5.56 35.00
N SER A 137 -13.65 4.87 36.07
CA SER A 137 -12.87 4.75 37.30
C SER A 137 -11.52 4.06 37.12
N ALA A 138 -11.36 3.26 36.07
CA ALA A 138 -10.15 2.50 35.78
C ALA A 138 -9.20 3.23 34.81
N HIS A 139 -9.62 4.34 34.19
CA HIS A 139 -8.84 5.02 33.15
C HIS A 139 -7.44 5.46 33.60
N THR A 140 -7.30 5.86 34.88
CA THR A 140 -6.03 6.33 35.45
C THR A 140 -5.26 5.26 36.22
N THR A 141 -5.87 4.11 36.50
CA THR A 141 -5.30 3.04 37.34
C THR A 141 -5.02 1.75 36.59
N ALA A 142 -5.51 1.63 35.35
CA ALA A 142 -5.25 0.48 34.50
C ALA A 142 -3.74 0.35 34.21
N ARG A 143 -3.21 -0.86 34.41
CA ARG A 143 -1.85 -1.21 34.02
C ARG A 143 -1.83 -1.53 32.54
N VAL A 144 -0.96 -0.89 31.78
CA VAL A 144 -0.81 -1.06 30.33
C VAL A 144 0.44 -1.87 30.03
N LEU A 145 0.33 -2.84 29.13
CA LEU A 145 1.45 -3.58 28.55
C LEU A 145 1.56 -3.25 27.07
N LEU A 146 2.73 -2.76 26.64
CA LEU A 146 3.08 -2.57 25.24
C LEU A 146 4.04 -3.69 24.82
N ILE A 147 3.77 -4.35 23.70
CA ILE A 147 4.61 -5.41 23.13
C ILE A 147 5.09 -4.96 21.76
N GLY A 148 6.41 -4.83 21.59
CA GLY A 148 7.07 -4.28 20.39
C GLY A 148 7.52 -2.82 20.58
N ALA A 149 8.64 -2.45 19.97
CA ALA A 149 9.25 -1.11 20.01
C ALA A 149 9.88 -0.76 18.66
#